data_AF-A0A0S8EZA5-F1
#
_entry.id   AF-A0A0S8EZA5-F1
#
_cell.length_a   1.000
_cell.length_b   1.000
_cell.length_c   1.000
_cell.angle_alpha   90.00
_cell.angle_beta   90.00
_cell.angle_gamma   90.00
#
_symmetry.space_group_name_H-M   'P 1'
#
loop_
_entity.id
_entity.type
_entity.pdbx_description
1 polymer ?
#
loop_
_entity_poly.entity_id
_entity_poly.type
_entity_poly.pdbx_seq_one_letter_code
_entity_poly.pdbx_strand_id
1 'polypeptide(L)'
;MTRFILWMQARPLWTLFGILVYLALLFPKIGVAATAFEWLTALPGQGTFLRLVAVFGAAVLLAALWSILRRPPRHMALLLFYWVSTLVLIPAAYFLLFAVNSKLLLMLQYAVLAVALFALTGRVLDTLLWVVLASATIEGIQYWILLSDWGVYFDFNDVIVALLGGAVGSLLVLSSVDPGRLILPGPSRPVWRSAPMYLLTTVVLAAPLISRFRPFAGNPGSGEEPWFTLSRTLMPEGFWHQEAWGKVFHVLGPMEALVGIALLIGFYSLIDYLAQAPPRPGSGYLDRLHSLLVRVTRSTPYMAPLDGMRFVAIAAVVLFHLEFLIPREAHGGEWIRGLLGYGNIGVQLFFAISGFILAVPMLEDRLFGAGRVSLGRYYLRRLTRIEPPYLICLGLLVLFGLTTHPGPNDDQHLLASAFYVHGLVYDTFSTINFVAWSLEVEIQFYLLMPFIAWLFFRGDRPWLRRILLAASCLPFMVRQSMTHDHFPHGLFFVDQVQFFVAGIIVADIYVSGRRTRGDLNTGNLRYDLLATLGFILVPCVMHWHWESARYIVPLGIIIWMHGVLRGVIWRRILGNRWLAVTGGMCYTMYLYHWLILSG
;
A
#
# COMPACT_ATOMS: atom_id res chain seq x y z
N MET A 1 -35.39 4.16 7.06
CA MET A 1 -34.05 4.73 7.29
C MET A 1 -34.02 6.26 7.14
N THR A 2 -34.25 6.84 5.96
CA THR A 2 -34.10 8.30 5.73
C THR A 2 -34.82 9.20 6.75
N ARG A 3 -36.11 8.97 7.02
CA ARG A 3 -36.87 9.77 8.01
C ARG A 3 -36.29 9.69 9.42
N PHE A 4 -35.76 8.52 9.79
CA PHE A 4 -35.17 8.27 11.09
C PHE A 4 -33.82 9.00 11.25
N ILE A 5 -32.96 8.93 10.24
CA ILE A 5 -31.69 9.69 10.22
C ILE A 5 -31.95 11.19 10.32
N LEU A 6 -32.86 11.72 9.49
CA LEU A 6 -33.21 13.15 9.51
C LEU A 6 -33.83 13.58 10.85
N TRP A 7 -34.63 12.70 11.47
CA TRP A 7 -35.18 12.95 12.81
C TRP A 7 -34.08 13.08 13.88
N MET A 8 -33.04 12.23 13.81
CA MET A 8 -31.87 12.31 14.68
C MET A 8 -31.04 13.57 14.41
N GLN A 9 -30.78 13.91 13.14
CA GLN A 9 -30.04 15.14 12.79
C GLN A 9 -30.74 16.39 13.33
N ALA A 10 -32.08 16.40 13.30
CA ALA A 10 -32.88 17.51 13.82
C ALA A 10 -32.89 17.61 15.36
N ARG A 11 -32.42 16.58 16.09
CA ARG A 11 -32.46 16.49 17.56
C ARG A 11 -31.12 16.01 18.14
N PRO A 12 -30.02 16.77 17.93
CA PRO A 12 -28.67 16.31 18.26
C PRO A 12 -28.49 15.98 19.74
N LEU A 13 -29.13 16.72 20.65
CA LEU A 13 -29.04 16.45 22.10
C LEU A 13 -29.69 15.11 22.48
N TRP A 14 -30.86 14.79 21.91
CA TRP A 14 -31.54 13.51 22.14
C TRP A 14 -30.78 12.34 21.52
N THR A 15 -30.20 12.54 20.34
CA THR A 15 -29.35 11.54 19.71
C THR A 15 -28.08 11.30 20.52
N LEU A 16 -27.43 12.34 21.05
CA LEU A 16 -26.28 12.21 21.93
C LEU A 16 -26.64 11.47 23.22
N PHE A 17 -27.75 11.83 23.86
CA PHE A 17 -28.25 11.12 25.04
C PHE A 17 -28.48 9.62 24.74
N GLY A 18 -29.14 9.31 23.63
CA GLY A 18 -29.35 7.92 23.19
C GLY A 18 -28.04 7.17 22.95
N ILE A 19 -27.02 7.83 22.38
CA ILE A 19 -25.68 7.25 22.20
C ILE A 19 -25.02 6.96 23.56
N LEU A 20 -25.08 7.89 24.51
CA LEU A 20 -24.50 7.69 25.84
C LEU A 20 -25.17 6.52 26.57
N VAL A 21 -26.50 6.43 26.50
CA VAL A 21 -27.26 5.29 27.04
C VAL A 21 -26.86 4.00 26.33
N TYR A 22 -26.76 4.01 25.00
CA TYR A 22 -26.36 2.84 24.22
C TYR A 22 -24.96 2.36 24.58
N LEU A 23 -23.99 3.27 24.70
CA LEU A 23 -22.64 2.96 25.13
C LEU A 23 -22.63 2.37 26.54
N ALA A 24 -23.38 2.95 27.49
CA ALA A 24 -23.55 2.42 28.84
C ALA A 24 -24.15 0.99 28.84
N LEU A 25 -25.01 0.66 27.86
CA LEU A 25 -25.56 -0.69 27.69
C LEU A 25 -24.60 -1.67 26.99
N LEU A 26 -23.57 -1.17 26.28
CA LEU A 26 -22.51 -1.97 25.68
C LEU A 26 -21.41 -2.37 26.69
N PHE A 27 -21.40 -1.77 27.88
CA PHE A 27 -20.46 -2.06 28.95
C PHE A 27 -20.48 -3.47 29.57
N PRO A 28 -21.50 -4.36 29.47
CA PRO A 28 -21.50 -5.58 30.25
C PRO A 28 -20.65 -6.67 29.60
N LYS A 29 -19.33 -6.56 29.75
CA LYS A 29 -18.47 -7.70 30.12
C LYS A 29 -18.03 -7.46 31.57
N ILE A 30 -18.99 -7.71 32.47
CA ILE A 30 -18.83 -8.04 33.90
C ILE A 30 -17.99 -7.06 34.74
N GLY A 31 -18.66 -6.26 35.57
CA GLY A 31 -18.25 -6.20 36.98
C GLY A 31 -17.98 -4.87 37.69
N VAL A 32 -18.50 -3.69 37.33
CA VAL A 32 -18.65 -2.57 38.31
C VAL A 32 -19.79 -1.62 37.93
N ALA A 33 -20.93 -1.74 38.61
CA ALA A 33 -21.83 -0.64 38.99
C ALA A 33 -22.93 -1.20 39.91
N ALA A 34 -22.58 -1.75 41.08
CA ALA A 34 -23.48 -2.53 41.93
C ALA A 34 -24.85 -1.85 42.22
N THR A 35 -24.92 -0.52 42.25
CA THR A 35 -26.17 0.21 42.54
C THR A 35 -27.01 0.59 41.31
N ALA A 36 -26.41 0.81 40.13
CA ALA A 36 -27.16 1.03 38.89
C ALA A 36 -27.51 -0.29 38.18
N PHE A 37 -26.75 -1.35 38.48
CA PHE A 37 -26.83 -2.66 37.85
C PHE A 37 -27.94 -3.53 38.43
N GLU A 38 -28.29 -3.43 39.72
CA GLU A 38 -29.44 -4.18 40.28
C GLU A 38 -30.75 -3.90 39.53
N TRP A 39 -30.95 -2.67 39.05
CA TRP A 39 -32.10 -2.30 38.21
C TRP A 39 -32.00 -2.84 36.77
N LEU A 40 -30.79 -2.99 36.23
CA LEU A 40 -30.54 -3.41 34.83
C LEU A 40 -30.42 -4.94 34.68
N THR A 41 -29.95 -5.66 35.69
CA THR A 41 -29.94 -7.13 35.76
C THR A 41 -31.26 -7.74 36.20
N ALA A 42 -32.17 -6.93 36.76
CA ALA A 42 -33.55 -7.35 37.00
C ALA A 42 -34.34 -7.58 35.69
N LEU A 43 -33.78 -7.22 34.52
CA LEU A 43 -34.38 -7.51 33.22
C LEU A 43 -34.03 -8.94 32.76
N PRO A 44 -35.01 -9.86 32.66
CA PRO A 44 -34.77 -11.18 32.10
C PRO A 44 -34.45 -11.06 30.60
N GLY A 45 -33.26 -11.48 30.17
CA GLY A 45 -32.97 -11.70 28.74
C GLY A 45 -31.81 -10.93 28.10
N GLN A 46 -30.65 -10.78 28.75
CA GLN A 46 -29.45 -10.26 28.06
C GLN A 46 -29.08 -11.05 26.79
N GLY A 47 -29.13 -12.40 26.83
CA GLY A 47 -28.96 -13.22 25.63
C GLY A 47 -30.07 -13.03 24.58
N THR A 48 -31.26 -12.56 25.00
CA THR A 48 -32.35 -12.15 24.11
C THR A 48 -32.06 -10.79 23.50
N PHE A 49 -31.55 -9.82 24.26
CA PHE A 49 -31.12 -8.51 23.76
C PHE A 49 -30.01 -8.62 22.71
N LEU A 50 -28.98 -9.43 22.97
CA LEU A 50 -27.89 -9.69 22.01
C LEU A 50 -28.42 -10.30 20.69
N ARG A 51 -29.36 -11.27 20.78
CA ARG A 51 -30.01 -11.86 19.60
C ARG A 51 -30.94 -10.88 18.89
N LEU A 52 -31.64 -10.01 19.63
CA LEU A 52 -32.49 -8.96 19.07
C LEU A 52 -31.65 -7.92 18.32
N VAL A 53 -30.48 -7.53 18.83
CA VAL A 53 -29.54 -6.64 18.15
C VAL A 53 -29.01 -7.28 16.86
N ALA A 54 -28.69 -8.59 16.88
CA ALA A 54 -28.25 -9.31 15.68
C ALA A 54 -29.35 -9.41 14.62
N VAL A 55 -30.57 -9.76 15.01
CA VAL A 55 -31.74 -9.82 14.12
C VAL A 55 -32.08 -8.42 13.57
N PHE A 56 -31.99 -7.39 14.40
CA PHE A 56 -32.16 -6.00 13.98
C PHE A 56 -31.08 -5.59 12.97
N GLY A 57 -29.81 -5.94 13.22
CA GLY A 57 -28.71 -5.70 12.29
C GLY A 57 -28.91 -6.37 10.93
N ALA A 58 -29.34 -7.64 10.91
CA ALA A 58 -29.67 -8.37 9.69
C ALA A 58 -30.86 -7.74 8.93
N ALA A 59 -31.91 -7.35 9.65
CA ALA A 59 -33.06 -6.67 9.06
C ALA A 59 -32.68 -5.30 8.46
N VAL A 60 -31.77 -4.57 9.11
CA VAL A 60 -31.22 -3.29 8.60
C VAL A 60 -30.40 -3.50 7.33
N LEU A 61 -29.54 -4.54 7.28
CA LEU A 61 -28.77 -4.89 6.09
C LEU A 61 -29.68 -5.26 4.91
N LEU A 62 -30.71 -6.08 5.15
CA LEU A 62 -31.70 -6.45 4.14
C LEU A 62 -32.52 -5.24 3.67
N ALA A 63 -32.90 -4.35 4.58
CA ALA A 63 -33.62 -3.12 4.25
C ALA A 63 -32.74 -2.15 3.43
N ALA A 64 -31.44 -2.08 3.69
CA ALA A 64 -30.49 -1.31 2.90
C ALA A 64 -30.32 -1.91 1.50
N LEU A 65 -30.13 -3.22 1.39
CA LEU A 65 -30.07 -3.92 0.09
C LEU A 65 -31.34 -3.67 -0.74
N TRP A 66 -32.51 -3.78 -0.12
CA TRP A 66 -33.79 -3.49 -0.74
C TRP A 66 -33.92 -2.02 -1.17
N SER A 67 -33.44 -1.08 -0.36
CA SER A 67 -33.43 0.35 -0.69
C SER A 67 -32.53 0.63 -1.91
N ILE A 68 -31.36 0.01 -1.96
CA ILE A 68 -30.41 0.12 -3.09
C ILE A 68 -31.05 -0.39 -4.38
N LEU A 69 -31.73 -1.54 -4.33
CA LEU A 69 -32.41 -2.14 -5.49
C LEU A 69 -33.60 -1.29 -5.98
N ARG A 70 -34.35 -0.68 -5.06
CA ARG A 70 -35.51 0.14 -5.41
C ARG A 70 -35.16 1.54 -5.95
N ARG A 71 -34.10 2.16 -5.42
CA ARG A 71 -33.67 3.50 -5.79
C ARG A 71 -32.14 3.57 -5.77
N PRO A 72 -31.48 3.36 -6.92
CA PRO A 72 -30.04 3.34 -6.98
C PRO A 72 -29.46 4.68 -6.49
N PRO A 73 -28.55 4.70 -5.51
CA PRO A 73 -27.95 5.93 -5.03
C PRO A 73 -27.13 6.61 -6.13
N ARG A 74 -27.01 7.93 -6.06
CA ARG A 74 -26.23 8.76 -7.01
C ARG A 74 -24.77 8.29 -7.19
N HIS A 75 -24.21 7.62 -6.17
CA HIS A 75 -22.84 7.13 -6.12
C HIS A 75 -22.76 5.58 -6.12
N MET A 76 -23.69 4.87 -6.79
CA MET A 76 -23.81 3.39 -6.72
C MET A 76 -22.49 2.65 -6.91
N ALA A 77 -21.73 2.91 -7.97
CA ALA A 77 -20.48 2.18 -8.26
C ALA A 77 -19.44 2.37 -7.15
N LEU A 78 -19.35 3.58 -6.59
CA LEU A 78 -18.46 3.88 -5.46
C LEU A 78 -18.89 3.13 -4.21
N LEU A 79 -20.19 3.16 -3.87
CA LEU A 79 -20.72 2.46 -2.71
C LEU A 79 -20.57 0.94 -2.84
N LEU A 80 -20.78 0.39 -4.04
CA LEU A 80 -20.60 -1.03 -4.32
C LEU A 80 -19.13 -1.45 -4.13
N PHE A 81 -18.17 -0.63 -4.58
CA PHE A 81 -16.76 -0.86 -4.29
C PHE A 81 -16.48 -0.98 -2.78
N TYR A 82 -16.93 0.00 -1.99
CA TYR A 82 -16.71 -0.04 -0.53
C TYR A 82 -17.45 -1.19 0.16
N TRP A 83 -18.65 -1.55 -0.29
CA TRP A 83 -19.37 -2.72 0.22
C TRP A 83 -18.62 -4.01 -0.07
N VAL A 84 -18.17 -4.21 -1.30
CA VAL A 84 -17.36 -5.39 -1.67
C VAL A 84 -16.07 -5.45 -0.85
N SER A 85 -15.33 -4.33 -0.74
CA SER A 85 -14.13 -4.27 0.11
C SER A 85 -14.43 -4.62 1.56
N THR A 86 -15.52 -4.12 2.13
CA THR A 86 -15.93 -4.41 3.51
C THR A 86 -16.30 -5.88 3.69
N LEU A 87 -17.01 -6.47 2.72
CA LEU A 87 -17.37 -7.88 2.72
C LEU A 87 -16.17 -8.83 2.58
N VAL A 88 -15.05 -8.35 2.03
CA VAL A 88 -13.77 -9.08 2.02
C VAL A 88 -13.03 -8.91 3.34
N LEU A 89 -13.01 -7.69 3.91
CA LEU A 89 -12.31 -7.39 5.16
C LEU A 89 -12.94 -8.07 6.38
N ILE A 90 -14.25 -8.31 6.40
CA ILE A 90 -14.95 -8.97 7.52
C ILE A 90 -14.48 -10.43 7.71
N PRO A 91 -14.51 -11.31 6.69
CA PRO A 91 -13.95 -12.65 6.79
C PRO A 91 -12.45 -12.62 7.11
N ALA A 92 -11.68 -11.71 6.51
CA ALA A 92 -10.26 -11.58 6.82
C ALA A 92 -10.03 -11.28 8.31
N ALA A 93 -10.78 -10.32 8.88
CA ALA A 93 -10.72 -10.03 10.31
C ALA A 93 -11.19 -11.22 11.16
N TYR A 94 -12.19 -11.99 10.72
CA TYR A 94 -12.65 -13.19 11.42
C TYR A 94 -11.57 -14.27 11.52
N PHE A 95 -10.85 -14.52 10.43
CA PHE A 95 -9.77 -15.51 10.42
C PHE A 95 -8.51 -15.00 11.11
N LEU A 96 -8.21 -13.71 10.96
CA LEU A 96 -6.96 -13.13 11.48
C LEU A 96 -7.06 -12.74 12.96
N LEU A 97 -8.15 -12.12 13.40
CA LEU A 97 -8.20 -11.39 14.68
C LEU A 97 -9.14 -12.00 15.72
N PHE A 98 -10.04 -12.90 15.32
CA PHE A 98 -11.09 -13.35 16.24
C PHE A 98 -10.62 -14.53 17.08
N ALA A 99 -10.33 -14.28 18.35
CA ALA A 99 -10.19 -15.34 19.36
C ALA A 99 -11.51 -16.14 19.49
N VAL A 100 -12.66 -15.44 19.54
CA VAL A 100 -13.99 -16.03 19.76
C VAL A 100 -15.00 -15.47 18.77
N ASN A 101 -15.96 -16.31 18.34
CA ASN A 101 -16.98 -15.95 17.35
C ASN A 101 -17.94 -14.85 17.82
N SER A 102 -18.03 -14.61 19.14
CA SER A 102 -18.82 -13.53 19.74
C SER A 102 -18.37 -12.13 19.30
N LYS A 103 -17.15 -11.97 18.80
CA LYS A 103 -16.65 -10.71 18.23
C LYS A 103 -17.44 -10.26 16.98
N LEU A 104 -18.15 -11.16 16.29
CA LEU A 104 -19.05 -10.77 15.19
C LEU A 104 -20.21 -9.90 15.69
N LEU A 105 -20.66 -10.14 16.92
CA LEU A 105 -21.72 -9.34 17.53
C LEU A 105 -21.24 -7.94 17.91
N LEU A 106 -19.99 -7.82 18.35
CA LEU A 106 -19.33 -6.54 18.63
C LEU A 106 -19.38 -5.66 17.36
N MET A 107 -19.03 -6.22 16.21
CA MET A 107 -19.09 -5.51 14.93
C MET A 107 -20.49 -4.97 14.63
N LEU A 108 -21.55 -5.76 14.87
CA LEU A 108 -22.93 -5.32 14.66
C LEU A 108 -23.34 -4.20 15.63
N GLN A 109 -22.88 -4.26 16.88
CA GLN A 109 -23.13 -3.22 17.88
C GLN A 109 -22.54 -1.87 17.45
N TYR A 110 -21.28 -1.87 17.00
CA TYR A 110 -20.64 -0.65 16.51
C TYR A 110 -21.21 -0.17 15.17
N ALA A 111 -21.78 -1.05 14.36
CA ALA A 111 -22.55 -0.63 13.17
C ALA A 111 -23.80 0.16 13.56
N VAL A 112 -24.53 -0.25 14.59
CA VAL A 112 -25.68 0.51 15.12
C VAL A 112 -25.23 1.84 15.71
N LEU A 113 -24.15 1.85 16.51
CA LEU A 113 -23.58 3.09 17.06
C LEU A 113 -23.20 4.07 15.93
N ALA A 114 -22.56 3.58 14.87
CA ALA A 114 -22.13 4.41 13.75
C ALA A 114 -23.29 5.02 12.97
N VAL A 115 -24.44 4.37 12.88
CA VAL A 115 -25.65 4.98 12.29
C VAL A 115 -26.07 6.24 13.06
N ALA A 116 -26.01 6.19 14.40
CA ALA A 116 -26.35 7.33 15.25
C ALA A 116 -25.26 8.42 15.22
N LEU A 117 -23.98 8.02 15.28
CA LEU A 117 -22.85 8.95 15.16
C LEU A 117 -22.80 9.64 13.80
N PHE A 118 -23.12 8.93 12.72
CA PHE A 118 -23.20 9.51 11.38
C PHE A 118 -24.32 10.55 11.29
N ALA A 119 -25.45 10.33 11.96
CA ALA A 119 -26.51 11.33 12.02
C ALA A 119 -26.03 12.65 12.66
N LEU A 120 -25.16 12.59 13.67
CA LEU A 120 -24.58 13.77 14.31
C LEU A 120 -23.44 14.42 13.51
N THR A 121 -22.58 13.61 12.90
CA THR A 121 -21.34 14.11 12.26
C THR A 121 -21.50 14.43 10.79
N GLY A 122 -22.39 13.72 10.09
CA GLY A 122 -22.60 13.83 8.64
C GLY A 122 -21.39 13.41 7.79
N ARG A 123 -20.38 12.75 8.36
CA ARG A 123 -19.14 12.35 7.68
C ARG A 123 -18.67 10.99 8.14
N VAL A 124 -18.16 10.18 7.21
CA VAL A 124 -17.62 8.86 7.53
C VAL A 124 -16.37 9.01 8.39
N LEU A 125 -15.46 9.93 8.04
CA LEU A 125 -14.25 10.18 8.83
C LEU A 125 -14.54 10.43 10.31
N ASP A 126 -15.42 11.39 10.59
CA ASP A 126 -15.71 11.81 11.96
C ASP A 126 -16.46 10.71 12.73
N THR A 127 -17.36 9.99 12.05
CA THR A 127 -18.04 8.81 12.61
C THR A 127 -17.05 7.74 13.06
N LEU A 128 -16.11 7.37 12.18
CA LEU A 128 -15.13 6.32 12.47
C LEU A 128 -14.15 6.72 13.58
N LEU A 129 -13.72 7.98 13.63
CA LEU A 129 -12.88 8.48 14.73
C LEU A 129 -13.61 8.37 16.08
N TRP A 130 -14.90 8.68 16.13
CA TRP A 130 -15.70 8.49 17.35
C TRP A 130 -15.91 7.02 17.70
N VAL A 131 -16.07 6.13 16.72
CA VAL A 131 -16.14 4.68 16.95
C VAL A 131 -14.85 4.16 17.58
N VAL A 132 -13.68 4.58 17.08
CA VAL A 132 -12.38 4.19 17.66
C VAL A 132 -12.25 4.69 19.09
N LEU A 133 -12.58 5.95 19.36
CA LEU A 133 -12.53 6.51 20.71
C LEU A 133 -13.46 5.78 21.67
N ALA A 134 -14.71 5.52 21.25
CA ALA A 134 -15.67 4.78 22.05
C ALA A 134 -15.18 3.35 22.34
N SER A 135 -14.68 2.65 21.32
CA SER A 135 -14.19 1.29 21.47
C SER A 135 -12.94 1.20 22.34
N ALA A 136 -11.95 2.06 22.12
CA ALA A 136 -10.74 2.09 22.92
C ALA A 136 -11.03 2.47 24.39
N THR A 137 -12.03 3.33 24.62
CA THR A 137 -12.47 3.68 25.99
C THR A 137 -13.15 2.50 26.67
N ILE A 138 -14.05 1.80 25.98
CA ILE A 138 -14.73 0.61 26.53
C ILE A 138 -13.71 -0.49 26.83
N GLU A 139 -12.77 -0.74 25.91
CA GLU A 139 -11.70 -1.72 26.09
C GLU A 139 -10.77 -1.32 27.25
N GLY A 140 -10.40 -0.04 27.35
CA GLY A 140 -9.58 0.48 28.44
C GLY A 140 -10.24 0.33 29.80
N ILE A 141 -11.54 0.55 29.89
CA ILE A 141 -12.29 0.33 31.14
C ILE A 141 -12.38 -1.15 31.47
N GLN A 142 -12.61 -2.02 30.49
CA GLN A 142 -12.57 -3.47 30.71
C GLN A 142 -11.21 -3.91 31.25
N TYR A 143 -10.13 -3.46 30.62
CA TYR A 143 -8.78 -3.81 31.00
C TYR A 143 -8.35 -3.25 32.37
N TRP A 144 -8.68 -2.00 32.70
CA TRP A 144 -8.23 -1.36 33.96
C TRP A 144 -9.13 -1.59 35.15
N ILE A 145 -10.44 -1.57 34.96
CA ILE A 145 -11.40 -1.58 36.07
C ILE A 145 -11.96 -2.98 36.27
N LEU A 146 -12.34 -3.65 35.17
CA LEU A 146 -13.12 -4.89 35.27
C LEU A 146 -12.24 -6.14 35.35
N LEU A 147 -11.13 -6.14 34.61
CA LEU A 147 -10.17 -7.24 34.53
C LEU A 147 -8.87 -6.90 35.26
N SER A 148 -8.92 -6.02 36.26
CA SER A 148 -7.76 -5.56 37.04
C SER A 148 -6.96 -6.73 37.61
N ASP A 149 -7.67 -7.77 38.07
CA ASP A 149 -7.11 -8.91 38.80
C ASP A 149 -6.74 -10.08 37.88
N TRP A 150 -7.01 -9.95 36.57
CA TRP A 150 -6.77 -10.99 35.58
C TRP A 150 -5.50 -10.70 34.76
N GLY A 151 -4.75 -11.75 34.44
CA GLY A 151 -3.58 -11.70 33.56
C GLY A 151 -3.97 -11.50 32.09
N VAL A 152 -4.59 -10.38 31.77
CA VAL A 152 -5.07 -10.04 30.42
C VAL A 152 -4.24 -8.92 29.79
N TYR A 153 -4.44 -8.71 28.50
CA TYR A 153 -3.89 -7.58 27.73
C TYR A 153 -5.03 -6.72 27.20
N PHE A 154 -4.72 -5.48 26.83
CA PHE A 154 -5.66 -4.59 26.14
C PHE A 154 -5.93 -5.16 24.75
N ASP A 155 -7.18 -5.52 24.45
CA ASP A 155 -7.53 -6.20 23.20
C ASP A 155 -7.71 -5.21 22.04
N PHE A 156 -6.60 -4.88 21.37
CA PHE A 156 -6.63 -4.03 20.19
C PHE A 156 -7.42 -4.62 19.01
N ASN A 157 -7.61 -5.95 18.96
CA ASN A 157 -8.42 -6.58 17.93
C ASN A 157 -9.86 -6.08 18.01
N ASP A 158 -10.39 -5.88 19.22
CA ASP A 158 -11.76 -5.41 19.43
C ASP A 158 -11.97 -3.98 18.88
N VAL A 159 -10.93 -3.13 18.94
CA VAL A 159 -10.96 -1.78 18.34
C VAL A 159 -11.02 -1.83 16.80
N ILE A 160 -10.26 -2.73 16.17
CA ILE A 160 -10.31 -2.92 14.71
C ILE A 160 -11.66 -3.48 14.27
N VAL A 161 -12.20 -4.45 15.02
CA VAL A 161 -13.52 -5.04 14.73
C VAL A 161 -14.64 -4.00 14.90
N ALA A 162 -14.56 -3.17 15.95
CA ALA A 162 -15.47 -2.05 16.14
C ALA A 162 -15.42 -1.06 14.98
N LEU A 163 -14.23 -0.73 14.50
CA LEU A 163 -14.03 0.17 13.35
C LEU A 163 -14.65 -0.38 12.06
N LEU A 164 -14.51 -1.68 11.77
CA LEU A 164 -15.20 -2.33 10.65
C LEU A 164 -16.73 -2.28 10.82
N GLY A 165 -17.23 -2.50 12.03
CA GLY A 165 -18.63 -2.27 12.37
C GLY A 165 -19.07 -0.85 12.05
N GLY A 166 -18.26 0.14 12.46
CA GLY A 166 -18.51 1.55 12.17
C GLY A 166 -18.57 1.87 10.68
N ALA A 167 -17.73 1.21 9.87
CA ALA A 167 -17.76 1.32 8.42
C ALA A 167 -19.06 0.76 7.83
N VAL A 168 -19.50 -0.41 8.28
CA VAL A 168 -20.80 -1.00 7.89
C VAL A 168 -21.94 -0.03 8.21
N GLY A 169 -22.00 0.51 9.43
CA GLY A 169 -23.02 1.50 9.82
C GLY A 169 -23.03 2.75 8.95
N SER A 170 -21.84 3.27 8.63
CA SER A 170 -21.68 4.46 7.78
C SER A 170 -22.12 4.19 6.33
N LEU A 171 -21.72 3.06 5.75
CA LEU A 171 -22.11 2.65 4.40
C LEU A 171 -23.62 2.40 4.29
N LEU A 172 -24.24 1.83 5.33
CA LEU A 172 -25.69 1.65 5.41
C LEU A 172 -26.44 3.00 5.29
N VAL A 173 -25.98 4.03 5.99
CA VAL A 173 -26.58 5.36 5.90
C VAL A 173 -26.40 5.95 4.51
N LEU A 174 -25.19 5.91 3.96
CA LEU A 174 -24.89 6.44 2.62
C LEU A 174 -25.64 5.71 1.50
N SER A 175 -25.89 4.42 1.63
CA SER A 175 -26.68 3.64 0.69
C SER A 175 -28.19 3.86 0.81
N SER A 176 -28.67 4.30 1.98
CA SER A 176 -30.10 4.38 2.29
C SER A 176 -30.67 5.81 2.33
N VAL A 177 -29.82 6.83 2.28
CA VAL A 177 -30.23 8.23 2.36
C VAL A 177 -29.77 9.00 1.13
N ASP A 178 -30.68 9.73 0.49
CA ASP A 178 -30.35 10.62 -0.62
C ASP A 178 -29.39 11.72 -0.11
N PRO A 179 -28.18 11.84 -0.69
CA PRO A 179 -27.20 12.86 -0.28
C PRO A 179 -27.75 14.27 -0.33
N GLY A 180 -28.69 14.57 -1.24
CA GLY A 180 -29.32 15.89 -1.33
C GLY A 180 -30.26 16.24 -0.18
N ARG A 181 -30.57 15.27 0.69
CA ARG A 181 -31.44 15.46 1.86
C ARG A 181 -30.69 15.45 3.19
N LEU A 182 -29.44 14.98 3.20
CA LEU A 182 -28.61 15.00 4.41
C LEU A 182 -28.15 16.43 4.69
N ILE A 183 -28.27 16.85 5.95
CA ILE A 183 -27.61 18.06 6.40
C ILE A 183 -26.14 17.69 6.60
N LEU A 184 -25.33 17.89 5.57
CA LEU A 184 -23.89 17.68 5.61
C LEU A 184 -23.20 18.96 6.10
N PRO A 185 -22.18 18.88 6.98
CA PRO A 185 -21.33 20.02 7.26
C PRO A 185 -20.74 20.58 5.94
N GLY A 186 -20.61 21.91 5.83
CA GLY A 186 -20.03 22.57 4.66
C GLY A 186 -18.61 22.08 4.31
N PRO A 187 -18.07 22.44 3.13
CA PRO A 187 -16.91 21.77 2.56
C PRO A 187 -15.66 21.86 3.46
N SER A 188 -14.97 20.72 3.53
CA SER A 188 -13.56 20.53 3.89
C SER A 188 -13.06 21.24 5.15
N ARG A 189 -13.40 20.70 6.33
CA ARG A 189 -12.48 20.84 7.48
C ARG A 189 -11.40 19.77 7.34
N PRO A 190 -10.10 20.14 7.34
CA PRO A 190 -9.04 19.15 7.29
C PRO A 190 -9.08 18.24 8.53
N VAL A 191 -8.63 17.00 8.38
CA VAL A 191 -8.75 15.93 9.40
C VAL A 191 -8.24 16.39 10.77
N TRP A 192 -7.12 17.09 10.82
CA TRP A 192 -6.50 17.60 12.05
C TRP A 192 -7.34 18.67 12.79
N ARG A 193 -8.43 19.17 12.16
CA ARG A 193 -9.37 20.12 12.78
C ARG A 193 -10.66 19.46 13.27
N SER A 194 -10.80 18.13 13.19
CA SER A 194 -11.95 17.45 13.76
C SER A 194 -11.80 17.32 15.29
N ALA A 195 -12.90 17.55 16.03
CA ALA A 195 -12.94 17.39 17.47
C ALA A 195 -12.42 16.01 17.96
N PRO A 196 -12.80 14.87 17.35
CA PRO A 196 -12.27 13.58 17.79
C PRO A 196 -10.78 13.42 17.46
N MET A 197 -10.24 14.07 16.41
CA MET A 197 -8.80 14.04 16.12
C MET A 197 -7.99 14.80 17.16
N TYR A 198 -8.48 15.95 17.67
CA TYR A 198 -7.83 16.64 18.79
C TYR A 198 -7.78 15.76 20.03
N LEU A 199 -8.89 15.09 20.37
CA LEU A 199 -8.94 14.19 21.53
C LEU A 199 -7.98 13.01 21.35
N LEU A 200 -8.01 12.35 20.18
CA LEU A 200 -7.12 11.23 19.87
C LEU A 200 -5.64 11.65 19.90
N THR A 201 -5.31 12.79 19.29
CA THR A 201 -3.94 13.33 19.29
C THR A 201 -3.49 13.70 20.69
N THR A 202 -4.38 14.27 21.51
CA THR A 202 -4.07 14.61 22.91
C THR A 202 -3.80 13.35 23.71
N VAL A 203 -4.62 12.30 23.57
CA VAL A 203 -4.42 11.01 24.25
C VAL A 203 -3.09 10.36 23.81
N VAL A 204 -2.82 10.33 22.50
CA VAL A 204 -1.58 9.74 21.95
C VAL A 204 -0.32 10.53 22.35
N LEU A 205 -0.36 11.86 22.32
CA LEU A 205 0.79 12.70 22.71
C LEU A 205 0.98 12.79 24.23
N ALA A 206 -0.08 12.62 25.01
CA ALA A 206 0.02 12.56 26.47
C ALA A 206 0.67 11.25 26.92
N ALA A 207 0.47 10.13 26.23
CA ALA A 207 0.99 8.83 26.65
C ALA A 207 2.53 8.81 26.89
N PRO A 208 3.40 9.37 26.00
CA PRO A 208 4.84 9.48 26.24
C PRO A 208 5.25 10.50 27.31
N LEU A 209 4.45 11.54 27.54
CA LEU A 209 4.72 12.53 28.58
C LEU A 209 4.45 11.96 29.96
N ILE A 210 3.40 11.13 30.09
CA ILE A 210 3.11 10.41 31.33
C ILE A 210 4.14 9.28 31.54
N SER A 211 4.67 8.67 30.47
CA SER A 211 5.76 7.66 30.55
C SER A 211 7.12 8.20 31.00
N ARG A 212 7.35 9.53 30.94
CA ARG A 212 8.59 10.15 31.45
C ARG A 212 8.65 10.31 32.96
N PHE A 213 7.51 10.23 33.65
CA PHE A 213 7.48 10.32 35.12
C PHE A 213 7.67 8.96 35.81
N ARG A 214 7.43 7.84 35.11
CA ARG A 214 7.84 6.45 35.45
C ARG A 214 7.77 5.56 34.19
N PRO A 215 8.68 4.58 34.00
CA PRO A 215 8.78 3.81 32.76
C PRO A 215 7.52 3.01 32.41
N PHE A 216 7.21 2.96 31.12
CA PHE A 216 6.25 2.03 30.50
C PHE A 216 6.96 0.69 30.27
N ALA A 217 6.28 -0.41 30.57
CA ALA A 217 6.71 -1.80 30.34
C ALA A 217 7.87 -2.29 31.23
N GLY A 218 7.51 -2.83 32.40
CA GLY A 218 8.36 -3.75 33.14
C GLY A 218 8.22 -5.15 32.53
N ASN A 219 9.29 -5.65 31.93
CA ASN A 219 9.49 -7.08 31.71
C ASN A 219 9.19 -7.80 33.04
N PRO A 220 8.27 -8.79 33.09
CA PRO A 220 7.95 -9.49 34.32
C PRO A 220 9.21 -10.18 34.84
N GLY A 221 9.85 -9.58 35.84
CA GLY A 221 11.18 -9.95 36.33
C GLY A 221 12.04 -8.78 36.80
N SER A 222 11.69 -7.53 36.46
CA SER A 222 12.46 -6.33 36.84
C SER A 222 12.22 -5.80 38.27
N GLY A 223 11.26 -6.36 39.02
CA GLY A 223 11.01 -6.01 40.43
C GLY A 223 10.35 -4.63 40.67
N GLU A 224 10.20 -3.79 39.64
CA GLU A 224 9.45 -2.53 39.71
C GLU A 224 8.10 -2.69 38.99
N GLU A 225 6.99 -2.46 39.70
CA GLU A 225 5.67 -2.45 39.08
C GLU A 225 5.49 -1.19 38.20
N PRO A 226 5.27 -1.33 36.88
CA PRO A 226 5.01 -0.19 36.02
C PRO A 226 3.66 0.44 36.40
N TRP A 227 3.63 1.77 36.52
CA TRP A 227 2.38 2.51 36.79
C TRP A 227 1.33 2.34 35.68
N PHE A 228 1.79 2.00 34.48
CA PHE A 228 0.98 1.75 33.29
C PHE A 228 1.52 0.56 32.52
N THR A 229 0.66 -0.44 32.33
CA THR A 229 0.91 -1.54 31.41
C THR A 229 -0.29 -1.70 30.48
N LEU A 230 -0.04 -2.13 29.24
CA LEU A 230 -1.09 -2.57 28.30
C LEU A 230 -1.19 -4.09 28.26
N SER A 231 -0.33 -4.80 28.99
CA SER A 231 -0.37 -6.25 29.14
C SER A 231 0.08 -6.67 30.54
N ARG A 232 -0.76 -7.42 31.26
CA ARG A 232 -0.39 -8.05 32.55
C ARG A 232 0.12 -9.48 32.36
N THR A 233 0.19 -9.94 31.12
CA THR A 233 0.72 -11.25 30.73
C THR A 233 1.78 -11.09 29.64
N LEU A 234 2.58 -12.12 29.40
CA LEU A 234 3.48 -12.14 28.25
C LEU A 234 2.62 -12.18 26.98
N MET A 235 2.90 -11.28 26.05
CA MET A 235 2.31 -11.36 24.72
C MET A 235 2.81 -12.65 24.05
N PRO A 236 1.98 -13.33 23.23
CA PRO A 236 2.40 -14.53 22.51
C PRO A 236 3.69 -14.30 21.71
N GLU A 237 4.61 -15.26 21.75
CA GLU A 237 5.79 -15.23 20.89
C GLU A 237 5.38 -15.59 19.45
N GLY A 238 5.58 -14.65 18.52
CA GLY A 238 5.29 -14.82 17.09
C GLY A 238 3.93 -14.27 16.65
N PHE A 239 3.70 -14.27 15.33
CA PHE A 239 2.51 -13.69 14.73
C PHE A 239 1.24 -14.50 15.04
N TRP A 240 1.31 -15.83 15.07
CA TRP A 240 0.15 -16.70 15.27
C TRP A 240 0.06 -17.22 16.70
N HIS A 241 -1.13 -17.09 17.29
CA HIS A 241 -1.48 -17.62 18.60
C HIS A 241 -2.60 -18.66 18.46
N GLN A 242 -2.47 -19.77 19.20
CA GLN A 242 -3.45 -20.85 19.20
C GLN A 242 -4.03 -21.03 20.61
N GLU A 243 -5.36 -20.91 20.73
CA GLU A 243 -6.04 -21.21 22.01
C GLU A 243 -6.31 -22.71 22.18
N ALA A 244 -6.75 -23.09 23.39
CA ALA A 244 -7.05 -24.46 23.81
C ALA A 244 -8.06 -25.22 22.92
N TRP A 245 -8.94 -24.52 22.19
CA TRP A 245 -9.91 -25.10 21.24
C TRP A 245 -9.42 -25.15 19.79
N GLY A 246 -8.12 -24.91 19.57
CA GLY A 246 -7.45 -25.13 18.27
C GLY A 246 -7.61 -24.01 17.24
N LYS A 247 -8.30 -22.91 17.57
CA LYS A 247 -8.42 -21.74 16.69
C LYS A 247 -7.11 -20.93 16.71
N VAL A 248 -6.60 -20.62 15.52
CA VAL A 248 -5.40 -19.80 15.32
C VAL A 248 -5.81 -18.37 14.95
N PHE A 249 -5.20 -17.39 15.60
CA PHE A 249 -5.45 -15.95 15.37
C PHE A 249 -4.23 -15.14 15.79
N HIS A 250 -4.17 -13.87 15.41
CA HIS A 250 -3.10 -12.93 15.74
C HIS A 250 -3.61 -11.92 16.78
N VAL A 251 -2.78 -11.63 17.78
CA VAL A 251 -3.04 -10.61 18.80
C VAL A 251 -2.31 -9.34 18.40
N LEU A 252 -3.05 -8.29 18.05
CA LEU A 252 -2.44 -7.03 17.62
C LEU A 252 -1.70 -6.35 18.78
N GLY A 253 -0.42 -6.04 18.54
CA GLY A 253 0.34 -5.12 19.37
C GLY A 253 -0.16 -3.67 19.22
N PRO A 254 0.21 -2.77 20.16
CA PRO A 254 -0.25 -1.37 20.13
C PRO A 254 0.08 -0.64 18.81
N MET A 255 1.27 -0.86 18.27
CA MET A 255 1.73 -0.21 17.05
C MET A 255 1.04 -0.77 15.80
N GLU A 256 0.86 -2.08 15.72
CA GLU A 256 0.11 -2.77 14.65
C GLU A 256 -1.34 -2.26 14.61
N ALA A 257 -1.95 -2.12 15.77
CA ALA A 257 -3.30 -1.60 15.92
C ALA A 257 -3.42 -0.14 15.44
N LEU A 258 -2.48 0.73 15.83
CA LEU A 258 -2.47 2.13 15.38
C LEU A 258 -2.36 2.24 13.86
N VAL A 259 -1.49 1.44 13.25
CA VAL A 259 -1.35 1.38 11.79
C VAL A 259 -2.64 0.87 11.15
N GLY A 260 -3.21 -0.24 11.64
CA GLY A 260 -4.46 -0.80 11.14
C GLY A 260 -5.63 0.18 11.21
N ILE A 261 -5.77 0.88 12.35
CA ILE A 261 -6.78 1.93 12.55
C ILE A 261 -6.58 3.06 11.53
N ALA A 262 -5.35 3.56 11.38
CA ALA A 262 -5.05 4.66 10.46
C ALA A 262 -5.34 4.28 9.00
N LEU A 263 -4.99 3.06 8.59
CA LEU A 263 -5.24 2.56 7.23
C LEU A 263 -6.74 2.42 6.96
N LEU A 264 -7.50 1.82 7.88
CA LEU A 264 -8.95 1.65 7.73
C LEU A 264 -9.68 3.00 7.72
N ILE A 265 -9.34 3.92 8.63
CA ILE A 265 -9.90 5.28 8.62
C ILE A 265 -9.55 5.99 7.31
N GLY A 266 -8.29 5.92 6.86
CA GLY A 266 -7.86 6.52 5.60
C GLY A 266 -8.62 5.97 4.39
N PHE A 267 -8.79 4.65 4.33
CA PHE A 267 -9.55 3.98 3.27
C PHE A 267 -11.01 4.44 3.25
N TYR A 268 -11.74 4.31 4.37
CA TYR A 268 -13.16 4.63 4.39
C TYR A 268 -13.45 6.13 4.32
N SER A 269 -12.59 6.99 4.87
CA SER A 269 -12.78 8.45 4.80
C SER A 269 -12.62 9.03 3.38
N LEU A 270 -11.97 8.30 2.47
CA LEU A 270 -11.86 8.72 1.07
C LEU A 270 -13.24 8.83 0.38
N ILE A 271 -14.24 8.10 0.88
CA ILE A 271 -15.62 8.21 0.39
C ILE A 271 -16.20 9.62 0.58
N ASP A 272 -15.84 10.31 1.68
CA ASP A 272 -16.29 11.68 1.95
C ASP A 272 -15.79 12.62 0.85
N TYR A 273 -14.54 12.45 0.38
CA TYR A 273 -13.97 13.24 -0.70
C TYR A 273 -14.57 12.90 -2.06
N LEU A 274 -14.73 11.61 -2.36
CA LEU A 274 -15.19 11.14 -3.67
C LEU A 274 -16.69 11.41 -3.91
N ALA A 275 -17.49 11.54 -2.84
CA ALA A 275 -18.92 11.80 -2.89
C ALA A 275 -19.31 13.29 -2.93
N GLN A 276 -18.46 14.22 -2.44
CA GLN A 276 -18.83 15.65 -2.26
C GLN A 276 -18.75 16.53 -3.51
N ALA A 277 -18.07 16.13 -4.60
CA ALA A 277 -17.86 17.03 -5.74
C ALA A 277 -19.01 16.98 -6.77
N PRO A 278 -19.56 18.12 -7.23
CA PRO A 278 -20.48 18.12 -8.35
C PRO A 278 -19.79 17.48 -9.56
N PRO A 279 -20.46 16.57 -10.30
CA PRO A 279 -19.88 15.99 -11.50
C PRO A 279 -19.62 17.14 -12.49
N ARG A 280 -18.34 17.47 -12.74
CA ARG A 280 -18.02 18.25 -13.94
C ARG A 280 -18.51 17.41 -15.12
N PRO A 281 -19.19 18.00 -16.12
CA PRO A 281 -19.59 17.26 -17.30
C PRO A 281 -18.35 16.61 -17.92
N GLY A 282 -18.32 15.28 -17.94
CA GLY A 282 -17.21 14.47 -18.47
C GLY A 282 -16.18 13.93 -17.48
N SER A 283 -16.26 14.21 -16.16
CA SER A 283 -15.34 13.60 -15.17
C SER A 283 -16.08 12.63 -14.23
N GLY A 284 -15.92 11.33 -14.47
CA GLY A 284 -16.49 10.28 -13.60
C GLY A 284 -15.69 10.07 -12.31
N TYR A 285 -16.17 9.22 -11.40
CA TYR A 285 -15.40 8.83 -10.19
C TYR A 285 -14.03 8.24 -10.54
N LEU A 286 -13.96 7.50 -11.65
CA LEU A 286 -12.73 6.88 -12.14
C LEU A 286 -11.69 7.93 -12.53
N ASP A 287 -12.08 9.08 -13.09
CA ASP A 287 -11.13 10.13 -13.45
C ASP A 287 -10.58 10.85 -12.21
N ARG A 288 -11.39 10.97 -11.14
CA ARG A 288 -10.95 11.50 -9.84
C ARG A 288 -10.04 10.53 -9.09
N LEU A 289 -10.41 9.25 -9.06
CA LEU A 289 -9.55 8.22 -8.50
C LEU A 289 -8.22 8.21 -9.25
N HIS A 290 -8.25 8.22 -10.58
CA HIS A 290 -7.06 8.34 -11.41
C HIS A 290 -6.22 9.58 -11.07
N SER A 291 -6.82 10.77 -10.86
CA SER A 291 -6.04 11.97 -10.51
C SER A 291 -5.42 11.91 -9.11
N LEU A 292 -5.99 11.14 -8.17
CA LEU A 292 -5.37 10.87 -6.86
C LEU A 292 -4.23 9.85 -6.97
N LEU A 293 -4.37 8.87 -7.87
CA LEU A 293 -3.43 7.78 -8.05
C LEU A 293 -2.23 8.15 -8.93
N VAL A 294 -2.40 9.10 -9.87
CA VAL A 294 -1.32 9.58 -10.74
C VAL A 294 -0.46 10.61 -10.01
N ARG A 295 0.83 10.29 -9.82
CA ARG A 295 1.84 11.28 -9.40
C ARG A 295 2.26 12.13 -10.59
N VAL A 296 1.76 13.36 -10.68
CA VAL A 296 2.26 14.35 -11.66
C VAL A 296 3.51 15.03 -11.11
N THR A 297 4.70 14.55 -11.47
CA THR A 297 5.96 15.26 -11.19
C THR A 297 6.20 16.31 -12.27
N ARG A 298 6.13 17.60 -11.90
CA ARG A 298 6.12 18.79 -12.78
C ARG A 298 7.37 19.04 -13.67
N SER A 299 8.31 18.10 -13.82
CA SER A 299 9.61 18.36 -14.48
C SER A 299 9.80 17.78 -15.88
N THR A 300 8.98 16.82 -16.32
CA THR A 300 9.02 16.27 -17.69
C THR A 300 7.59 16.01 -18.16
N PRO A 301 7.29 16.14 -19.46
CA PRO A 301 5.99 15.73 -19.98
C PRO A 301 5.71 14.29 -19.56
N TYR A 302 4.57 14.05 -18.92
CA TYR A 302 4.16 12.72 -18.49
C TYR A 302 4.09 11.77 -19.69
N MET A 303 4.85 10.67 -19.65
CA MET A 303 4.91 9.67 -20.72
C MET A 303 4.24 8.37 -20.27
N ALA A 304 2.91 8.30 -20.40
CA ALA A 304 2.12 7.12 -20.03
C ALA A 304 2.68 5.78 -20.55
N PRO A 305 3.22 5.66 -21.80
CA PRO A 305 3.78 4.41 -22.28
C PRO A 305 4.97 3.89 -21.46
N LEU A 306 5.79 4.77 -20.85
CA LEU A 306 6.89 4.34 -19.98
C LEU A 306 6.37 3.71 -18.69
N ASP A 307 5.31 4.27 -18.12
CA ASP A 307 4.66 3.63 -16.97
C ASP A 307 3.97 2.33 -17.39
N GLY A 308 3.39 2.23 -18.59
CA GLY A 308 2.96 0.94 -19.13
C GLY A 308 4.09 -0.09 -19.27
N MET A 309 5.30 0.32 -19.67
CA MET A 309 6.45 -0.59 -19.67
C MET A 309 6.83 -1.03 -18.25
N ARG A 310 6.69 -0.16 -17.24
CA ARG A 310 6.87 -0.52 -15.82
C ARG A 310 5.85 -1.54 -15.35
N PHE A 311 4.61 -1.46 -15.85
CA PHE A 311 3.61 -2.49 -15.60
C PHE A 311 4.06 -3.86 -16.15
N VAL A 312 4.56 -3.90 -17.39
CA VAL A 312 5.11 -5.14 -17.98
C VAL A 312 6.27 -5.68 -17.13
N ALA A 313 7.17 -4.80 -16.68
CA ALA A 313 8.29 -5.16 -15.83
C ALA A 313 7.84 -5.76 -14.49
N ILE A 314 6.92 -5.13 -13.74
CA ILE A 314 6.46 -5.68 -12.46
C ILE A 314 5.65 -6.97 -12.66
N ALA A 315 4.83 -7.06 -13.71
CA ALA A 315 4.08 -8.28 -14.00
C ALA A 315 5.01 -9.46 -14.26
N ALA A 316 6.09 -9.26 -15.02
CA ALA A 316 7.12 -10.27 -15.25
C ALA A 316 7.80 -10.70 -13.93
N VAL A 317 8.15 -9.76 -13.06
CA VAL A 317 8.76 -10.08 -11.75
C VAL A 317 7.80 -10.87 -10.86
N VAL A 318 6.53 -10.49 -10.79
CA VAL A 318 5.53 -11.20 -9.99
C VAL A 318 5.33 -12.63 -10.50
N LEU A 319 5.24 -12.79 -11.83
CA LEU A 319 5.13 -14.12 -12.47
C LEU A 319 6.37 -14.99 -12.23
N PHE A 320 7.57 -14.39 -12.22
CA PHE A 320 8.80 -15.11 -11.87
C PHE A 320 8.76 -15.62 -10.44
N HIS A 321 8.35 -14.80 -9.48
CA HIS A 321 8.29 -15.24 -8.07
C HIS A 321 7.17 -16.24 -7.80
N LEU A 322 6.08 -16.18 -8.57
CA LEU A 322 5.02 -17.18 -8.54
C LEU A 322 5.52 -18.58 -8.95
N GLU A 323 6.52 -18.69 -9.83
CA GLU A 323 7.07 -20.00 -10.25
C GLU A 323 7.68 -20.77 -9.07
N PHE A 324 8.28 -20.08 -8.10
CA PHE A 324 8.85 -20.72 -6.90
C PHE A 324 7.80 -21.31 -5.96
N LEU A 325 6.53 -20.90 -6.08
CA LEU A 325 5.45 -21.29 -5.17
C LEU A 325 4.52 -22.34 -5.76
N ILE A 326 4.47 -22.45 -7.09
CA ILE A 326 3.62 -23.43 -7.76
C ILE A 326 4.33 -24.80 -7.72
N PRO A 327 3.67 -25.89 -7.27
CA PRO A 327 4.26 -27.23 -7.35
C PRO A 327 4.60 -27.59 -8.79
N ARG A 328 5.72 -28.30 -9.01
CA ARG A 328 6.19 -28.67 -10.36
C ARG A 328 5.12 -29.38 -11.21
N GLU A 329 4.30 -30.21 -10.56
CA GLU A 329 3.22 -30.98 -11.18
C GLU A 329 2.00 -30.13 -11.58
N ALA A 330 1.85 -28.95 -10.98
CA ALA A 330 0.75 -28.02 -11.27
C ALA A 330 1.08 -27.01 -12.39
N HIS A 331 2.31 -27.04 -12.91
CA HIS A 331 2.68 -26.23 -14.06
C HIS A 331 2.04 -26.84 -15.32
N GLY A 332 1.24 -26.06 -16.07
CA GLY A 332 0.56 -26.50 -17.30
C GLY A 332 1.47 -26.78 -18.51
N GLY A 333 2.66 -27.34 -18.27
CA GLY A 333 3.69 -27.69 -19.26
C GLY A 333 5.02 -26.97 -19.04
N GLU A 334 6.12 -27.55 -19.55
CA GLU A 334 7.47 -26.98 -19.45
C GLU A 334 7.60 -25.60 -20.12
N TRP A 335 6.81 -25.34 -21.16
CA TRP A 335 6.80 -24.06 -21.85
C TRP A 335 6.28 -22.92 -20.97
N ILE A 336 5.24 -23.16 -20.15
CA ILE A 336 4.71 -22.17 -19.20
C ILE A 336 5.76 -21.87 -18.15
N ARG A 337 6.38 -22.93 -17.62
CA ARG A 337 7.43 -22.80 -16.62
C ARG A 337 8.65 -22.04 -17.14
N GLY A 338 9.09 -22.32 -18.37
CA GLY A 338 10.14 -21.55 -19.04
C GLY A 338 9.78 -20.07 -19.14
N LEU A 339 8.57 -19.75 -19.60
CA LEU A 339 8.10 -18.37 -19.71
C LEU A 339 8.07 -17.64 -18.36
N LEU A 340 7.61 -18.30 -17.28
CA LEU A 340 7.62 -17.75 -15.92
C LEU A 340 9.05 -17.55 -15.40
N GLY A 341 9.94 -18.53 -15.64
CA GLY A 341 11.34 -18.48 -15.23
C GLY A 341 12.15 -17.34 -15.86
N TYR A 342 11.71 -16.78 -16.99
CA TYR A 342 12.34 -15.61 -17.63
C TYR A 342 11.80 -14.27 -17.11
N GLY A 343 10.82 -14.27 -16.20
CA GLY A 343 10.20 -13.06 -15.69
C GLY A 343 11.13 -12.17 -14.84
N ASN A 344 12.27 -12.70 -14.37
CA ASN A 344 13.30 -11.91 -13.69
C ASN A 344 13.79 -10.73 -14.55
N ILE A 345 13.68 -10.83 -15.88
CA ILE A 345 14.02 -9.78 -16.84
C ILE A 345 13.31 -8.45 -16.59
N GLY A 346 12.17 -8.49 -15.90
CA GLY A 346 11.46 -7.28 -15.48
C GLY A 346 12.34 -6.33 -14.65
N VAL A 347 13.27 -6.85 -13.83
CA VAL A 347 14.21 -6.01 -13.07
C VAL A 347 15.16 -5.25 -13.99
N GLN A 348 15.72 -5.93 -14.99
CA GLN A 348 16.59 -5.30 -15.99
C GLN A 348 15.84 -4.27 -16.83
N LEU A 349 14.56 -4.53 -17.13
CA LEU A 349 13.71 -3.56 -17.79
C LEU A 349 13.46 -2.32 -16.91
N PHE A 350 13.31 -2.47 -15.59
CA PHE A 350 13.27 -1.31 -14.68
C PHE A 350 14.55 -0.48 -14.78
N PHE A 351 15.73 -1.12 -14.80
CA PHE A 351 16.99 -0.40 -14.95
C PHE A 351 17.07 0.35 -16.29
N ALA A 352 16.62 -0.25 -17.39
CA ALA A 352 16.56 0.44 -18.68
C ALA A 352 15.58 1.63 -18.67
N ILE A 353 14.40 1.48 -18.06
CA ILE A 353 13.44 2.59 -17.90
C ILE A 353 14.04 3.71 -17.04
N SER A 354 14.77 3.37 -15.97
CA SER A 354 15.47 4.33 -15.13
C SER A 354 16.59 5.04 -15.90
N GLY A 355 17.41 4.32 -16.66
CA GLY A 355 18.43 4.90 -17.54
C GLY A 355 17.83 5.91 -18.53
N PHE A 356 16.69 5.57 -19.13
CA PHE A 356 15.98 6.48 -20.03
C PHE A 356 15.55 7.77 -19.30
N ILE A 357 14.80 7.62 -18.20
CA ILE A 357 14.20 8.76 -17.48
C ILE A 357 15.26 9.68 -16.86
N LEU A 358 16.38 9.13 -16.42
CA LEU A 358 17.46 9.90 -15.83
C LEU A 358 18.30 10.63 -16.88
N ALA A 359 18.50 10.02 -18.06
CA ALA A 359 19.29 10.61 -19.14
C ALA A 359 18.57 11.74 -19.88
N VAL A 360 17.24 11.66 -20.08
CA VAL A 360 16.47 12.68 -20.83
C VAL A 360 16.73 14.11 -20.37
N PRO A 361 16.52 14.50 -19.10
CA PRO A 361 16.72 15.90 -18.68
C PRO A 361 18.17 16.37 -18.81
N MET A 362 19.14 15.47 -18.63
CA MET A 362 20.57 15.79 -18.78
C MET A 362 20.96 15.98 -20.25
N LEU A 363 20.40 15.15 -21.14
CA LEU A 363 20.56 15.32 -22.59
C LEU A 363 19.85 16.58 -23.08
N GLU A 364 18.66 16.90 -22.56
CA GLU A 364 17.93 18.12 -22.94
C GLU A 364 18.65 19.39 -22.53
N ASP A 365 19.15 19.47 -21.29
CA ASP A 365 20.00 20.57 -20.83
C ASP A 365 21.23 20.72 -21.74
N ARG A 366 21.90 19.60 -22.06
CA ARG A 366 23.12 19.63 -22.85
C ARG A 366 22.90 19.95 -24.34
N LEU A 367 21.83 19.44 -24.96
CA LEU A 367 21.59 19.55 -26.40
C LEU A 367 20.74 20.76 -26.80
N PHE A 368 19.90 21.25 -25.89
CA PHE A 368 18.98 22.38 -26.15
C PHE A 368 19.22 23.59 -25.25
N GLY A 369 20.13 23.50 -24.26
CA GLY A 369 20.32 24.58 -23.29
C GLY A 369 19.09 24.80 -22.40
N ALA A 370 18.31 23.73 -22.14
CA ALA A 370 17.03 23.78 -21.41
C ALA A 370 17.13 24.21 -19.93
N GLY A 371 18.33 24.61 -19.47
CA GLY A 371 18.63 25.09 -18.13
C GLY A 371 19.39 24.06 -17.30
N ARG A 372 20.46 24.51 -16.65
CA ARG A 372 21.38 23.64 -15.89
C ARG A 372 20.63 22.73 -14.93
N VAL A 373 20.80 21.41 -15.07
CA VAL A 373 20.24 20.44 -14.12
C VAL A 373 20.89 20.65 -12.75
N SER A 374 20.11 21.16 -11.79
CA SER A 374 20.55 21.24 -10.39
C SER A 374 20.68 19.83 -9.80
N LEU A 375 21.90 19.43 -9.43
CA LEU A 375 22.19 18.13 -8.83
C LEU A 375 21.46 17.94 -7.49
N GLY A 376 21.41 18.97 -6.64
CA GLY A 376 20.65 18.92 -5.38
C GLY A 376 19.17 18.63 -5.62
N ARG A 377 18.53 19.33 -6.57
CA ARG A 377 17.13 19.06 -6.94
C ARG A 377 16.96 17.69 -7.60
N TYR A 378 17.96 17.22 -8.35
CA TYR A 378 17.97 15.88 -8.91
C TYR A 378 17.94 14.81 -7.81
N TYR A 379 18.88 14.84 -6.86
CA TYR A 379 18.95 13.85 -5.78
C TYR A 379 17.72 13.92 -4.88
N LEU A 380 17.26 15.12 -4.51
CA LEU A 380 16.06 15.27 -3.67
C LEU A 380 14.81 14.65 -4.30
N ARG A 381 14.60 14.82 -5.62
CA ARG A 381 13.46 14.19 -6.33
C ARG A 381 13.53 12.67 -6.36
N ARG A 382 14.73 12.10 -6.33
CA ARG A 382 14.93 10.64 -6.31
C ARG A 382 14.76 10.09 -4.91
N LEU A 383 15.34 10.76 -3.92
CA LEU A 383 15.19 10.43 -2.51
C LEU A 383 13.72 10.43 -2.09
N THR A 384 13.02 11.55 -2.29
CA THR A 384 11.58 11.70 -1.97
C THR A 384 10.65 10.77 -2.75
N ARG A 385 11.13 10.15 -3.83
CA ARG A 385 10.35 9.17 -4.61
C ARG A 385 10.46 7.75 -4.03
N ILE A 386 11.66 7.33 -3.65
CA ILE A 386 11.99 5.96 -3.25
C ILE A 386 11.89 5.79 -1.72
N GLU A 387 12.45 6.72 -0.97
CA GLU A 387 12.67 6.58 0.47
C GLU A 387 11.36 6.45 1.27
N PRO A 388 10.32 7.30 1.10
CA PRO A 388 9.10 7.17 1.91
C PRO A 388 8.40 5.80 1.77
N PRO A 389 8.07 5.29 0.56
CA PRO A 389 7.46 3.97 0.44
C PRO A 389 8.38 2.83 0.89
N TYR A 390 9.71 2.98 0.78
CA TYR A 390 10.67 1.98 1.22
C TYR A 390 10.75 1.86 2.73
N LEU A 391 10.97 2.98 3.42
CA LEU A 391 11.07 2.99 4.89
C LEU A 391 9.74 2.59 5.54
N ILE A 392 8.61 2.96 4.93
CA ILE A 392 7.30 2.44 5.35
C ILE A 392 7.28 0.92 5.20
N CYS A 393 7.70 0.37 4.06
CA CYS A 393 7.73 -1.09 3.86
C CYS A 393 8.63 -1.78 4.89
N LEU A 394 9.89 -1.36 5.05
CA LEU A 394 10.80 -1.95 6.04
C LEU A 394 10.21 -1.86 7.45
N GLY A 395 9.67 -0.69 7.82
CA GLY A 395 9.04 -0.48 9.13
C GLY A 395 7.84 -1.40 9.36
N LEU A 396 6.98 -1.60 8.35
CA LEU A 396 5.86 -2.53 8.45
C LEU A 396 6.33 -3.99 8.53
N LEU A 397 7.32 -4.39 7.73
CA LEU A 397 7.84 -5.75 7.76
C LEU A 397 8.43 -6.10 9.13
N VAL A 398 9.21 -5.18 9.72
CA VAL A 398 9.77 -5.34 11.07
C VAL A 398 8.66 -5.31 12.13
N LEU A 399 7.74 -4.35 12.03
CA LEU A 399 6.67 -4.18 13.01
C LEU A 399 5.77 -5.41 13.13
N PHE A 400 5.43 -6.04 12.01
CA PHE A 400 4.55 -7.21 11.97
C PHE A 400 5.31 -8.55 12.01
N GLY A 401 6.64 -8.53 12.20
CA GLY A 401 7.46 -9.75 12.18
C GLY A 401 7.43 -10.51 10.84
N LEU A 402 7.20 -9.79 9.74
CA LEU A 402 7.04 -10.33 8.37
C LEU A 402 8.35 -10.27 7.58
N THR A 403 9.50 -10.25 8.26
CA THR A 403 10.82 -10.24 7.63
C THR A 403 11.08 -11.54 6.88
N THR A 404 11.84 -11.48 5.79
CA THR A 404 12.07 -12.66 4.92
C THR A 404 12.80 -13.80 5.64
N HIS A 405 13.84 -13.48 6.43
CA HIS A 405 14.63 -14.44 7.19
C HIS A 405 15.03 -13.86 8.55
N PRO A 406 14.16 -13.92 9.57
CA PRO A 406 14.48 -13.41 10.91
C PRO A 406 15.69 -14.17 11.48
N GLY A 407 16.64 -13.44 12.04
CA GLY A 407 17.91 -14.02 12.48
C GLY A 407 18.67 -13.16 13.51
N PRO A 408 19.81 -13.67 14.01
CA PRO A 408 20.68 -12.87 14.87
C PRO A 408 21.16 -11.61 14.13
N ASN A 409 21.23 -10.47 14.84
CA ASN A 409 21.62 -9.16 14.31
C ASN A 409 20.63 -8.48 13.35
N ASP A 410 19.33 -8.78 13.46
CA ASP A 410 18.28 -8.14 12.64
C ASP A 410 18.34 -6.60 12.68
N ASP A 411 18.75 -5.99 13.79
CA ASP A 411 18.95 -4.53 13.89
C ASP A 411 20.03 -4.01 12.91
N GLN A 412 21.11 -4.77 12.73
CA GLN A 412 22.20 -4.40 11.81
C GLN A 412 21.78 -4.62 10.35
N HIS A 413 21.07 -5.71 10.08
CA HIS A 413 20.51 -5.99 8.76
C HIS A 413 19.47 -4.93 8.37
N LEU A 414 18.61 -4.52 9.31
CA LEU A 414 17.66 -3.42 9.12
C LEU A 414 18.38 -2.10 8.83
N LEU A 415 19.43 -1.78 9.58
CA LEU A 415 20.22 -0.57 9.37
C LEU A 415 20.88 -0.57 7.98
N ALA A 416 21.51 -1.67 7.58
CA ALA A 416 22.13 -1.79 6.27
C ALA A 416 21.12 -1.68 5.12
N SER A 417 19.94 -2.29 5.27
CA SER A 417 18.84 -2.17 4.31
C SER A 417 18.30 -0.74 4.24
N ALA A 418 18.11 -0.06 5.38
CA ALA A 418 17.65 1.32 5.43
C ALA A 418 18.57 2.30 4.67
N PHE A 419 19.87 2.00 4.60
CA PHE A 419 20.87 2.78 3.88
C PHE A 419 21.20 2.25 2.47
N TYR A 420 20.51 1.21 1.98
CA TYR A 420 20.75 0.59 0.68
C TYR A 420 22.17 0.02 0.50
N VAL A 421 22.74 -0.52 1.58
CA VAL A 421 24.11 -1.06 1.60
C VAL A 421 24.16 -2.52 2.04
N HIS A 422 23.03 -3.22 2.12
CA HIS A 422 23.00 -4.59 2.60
C HIS A 422 23.82 -5.52 1.72
N GLY A 423 23.64 -5.46 0.40
CA GLY A 423 24.43 -6.25 -0.55
C GLY A 423 25.92 -5.86 -0.54
N LEU A 424 26.23 -4.59 -0.29
CA LEU A 424 27.62 -4.10 -0.20
C LEU A 424 28.34 -4.58 1.08
N VAL A 425 27.63 -4.66 2.20
CA VAL A 425 28.21 -4.97 3.51
C VAL A 425 28.23 -6.48 3.77
N TYR A 426 27.16 -7.18 3.42
CA TYR A 426 26.96 -8.58 3.78
C TYR A 426 27.07 -9.56 2.61
N ASP A 427 27.27 -9.06 1.38
CA ASP A 427 27.36 -9.87 0.16
C ASP A 427 26.21 -10.91 0.04
N THR A 428 25.00 -10.49 0.45
CA THR A 428 23.80 -11.32 0.46
C THR A 428 22.55 -10.46 0.40
N PHE A 429 21.41 -11.09 0.10
CA PHE A 429 20.12 -10.42 0.09
C PHE A 429 19.71 -9.96 1.50
N SER A 430 18.94 -8.87 1.57
CA SER A 430 18.41 -8.37 2.83
C SER A 430 17.55 -9.43 3.53
N THR A 431 17.81 -9.66 4.82
CA THR A 431 16.97 -10.52 5.67
C THR A 431 15.58 -9.92 5.90
N ILE A 432 15.49 -8.59 5.94
CA ILE A 432 14.22 -7.85 6.06
C ILE A 432 13.35 -8.02 4.80
N ASN A 433 13.89 -7.63 3.64
CA ASN A 433 13.18 -7.75 2.36
C ASN A 433 14.15 -8.14 1.25
N PHE A 434 14.19 -9.43 0.89
CA PHE A 434 15.23 -9.92 -0.04
C PHE A 434 15.14 -9.26 -1.42
N VAL A 435 13.94 -8.86 -1.91
CA VAL A 435 13.81 -8.20 -3.23
C VAL A 435 14.39 -6.79 -3.26
N ALA A 436 14.72 -6.21 -2.09
CA ALA A 436 15.28 -4.87 -2.00
C ALA A 436 16.66 -4.70 -2.67
N TRP A 437 17.36 -5.80 -3.00
CA TRP A 437 18.66 -5.74 -3.66
C TRP A 437 18.66 -4.89 -4.94
N SER A 438 17.57 -4.93 -5.72
CA SER A 438 17.49 -4.18 -6.97
C SER A 438 17.36 -2.67 -6.73
N LEU A 439 16.79 -2.27 -5.58
CA LEU A 439 16.74 -0.86 -5.17
C LEU A 439 18.12 -0.35 -4.78
N GLU A 440 18.96 -1.18 -4.14
CA GLU A 440 20.34 -0.80 -3.84
C GLU A 440 21.12 -0.51 -5.11
N VAL A 441 20.96 -1.37 -6.12
CA VAL A 441 21.52 -1.16 -7.45
C VAL A 441 20.93 0.10 -8.12
N GLU A 442 19.64 0.36 -7.96
CA GLU A 442 19.00 1.55 -8.51
C GLU A 442 19.55 2.85 -7.89
N ILE A 443 19.79 2.88 -6.58
CA ILE A 443 20.45 4.01 -5.90
C ILE A 443 21.87 4.22 -6.44
N GLN A 444 22.63 3.15 -6.68
CA GLN A 444 23.95 3.26 -7.30
C GLN A 444 23.86 3.90 -8.69
N PHE A 445 22.88 3.52 -9.52
CA PHE A 445 22.66 4.17 -10.82
C PHE A 445 22.28 5.65 -10.70
N TYR A 446 21.54 6.03 -9.66
CA TYR A 446 21.18 7.43 -9.43
C TYR A 446 22.39 8.27 -9.07
N LEU A 447 23.33 7.71 -8.28
CA LEU A 447 24.59 8.35 -7.96
C LEU A 447 25.51 8.43 -9.20
N LEU A 448 25.53 7.40 -10.05
CA LEU A 448 26.38 7.32 -11.23
C LEU A 448 25.90 8.19 -12.41
N MET A 449 24.60 8.43 -12.56
CA MET A 449 24.07 9.12 -13.74
C MET A 449 24.72 10.50 -14.00
N PRO A 450 24.90 11.41 -13.02
CA PRO A 450 25.60 12.68 -13.26
C PRO A 450 27.02 12.51 -13.78
N PHE A 451 27.75 11.49 -13.30
CA PHE A 451 29.08 11.17 -13.78
C PHE A 451 29.05 10.65 -15.22
N ILE A 452 28.11 9.75 -15.55
CA ILE A 452 27.90 9.26 -16.92
C ILE A 452 27.57 10.43 -17.87
N ALA A 453 26.67 11.32 -17.46
CA ALA A 453 26.33 12.50 -18.27
C ALA A 453 27.54 13.42 -18.46
N TRP A 454 28.30 13.69 -17.40
CA TRP A 454 29.51 14.49 -17.45
C TRP A 454 30.56 13.90 -18.41
N LEU A 455 30.69 12.58 -18.46
CA LEU A 455 31.68 11.89 -19.30
C LEU A 455 31.22 11.78 -20.76
N PHE A 456 30.02 11.25 -21.00
CA PHE A 456 29.58 10.84 -22.34
C PHE A 456 28.75 11.88 -23.10
N PHE A 457 28.11 12.84 -22.41
CA PHE A 457 27.20 13.80 -23.07
C PHE A 457 27.93 15.05 -23.61
N ARG A 458 29.26 15.08 -23.57
CA ARG A 458 30.04 16.24 -24.00
C ARG A 458 30.03 16.47 -25.51
N GLY A 459 30.04 15.41 -26.31
CA GLY A 459 30.19 15.49 -27.77
C GLY A 459 28.88 15.72 -28.52
N ASP A 460 28.95 16.45 -29.64
CA ASP A 460 27.79 16.73 -30.51
C ASP A 460 27.40 15.57 -31.44
N ARG A 461 28.27 14.55 -31.56
CA ARG A 461 28.05 13.40 -32.45
C ARG A 461 27.27 12.29 -31.72
N PRO A 462 25.95 12.10 -31.99
CA PRO A 462 25.14 11.13 -31.26
C PRO A 462 25.58 9.68 -31.47
N TRP A 463 26.04 9.32 -32.67
CA TRP A 463 26.51 7.96 -32.96
C TRP A 463 27.76 7.61 -32.12
N LEU A 464 28.72 8.54 -31.99
CA LEU A 464 29.93 8.33 -31.22
C LEU A 464 29.61 8.18 -29.73
N ARG A 465 28.71 9.02 -29.19
CA ARG A 465 28.22 8.90 -27.82
C ARG A 465 27.62 7.51 -27.55
N ARG A 466 26.81 6.98 -28.45
CA ARG A 466 26.19 5.65 -28.31
C ARG A 466 27.21 4.52 -28.38
N ILE A 467 28.20 4.61 -29.28
CA ILE A 467 29.29 3.63 -29.37
C ILE A 467 30.12 3.65 -28.09
N LEU A 468 30.49 4.83 -27.58
CA LEU A 468 31.26 4.95 -26.33
C LEU A 468 30.48 4.42 -25.13
N LEU A 469 29.18 4.71 -25.05
CA LEU A 469 28.30 4.14 -24.01
C LEU A 469 28.26 2.61 -24.10
N ALA A 470 28.02 2.04 -25.29
CA ALA A 470 27.99 0.59 -25.48
C ALA A 470 29.36 -0.06 -25.18
N ALA A 471 30.46 0.56 -25.62
CA ALA A 471 31.81 0.08 -25.36
C ALA A 471 32.16 0.12 -23.87
N SER A 472 31.62 1.10 -23.11
CA SER A 472 31.84 1.18 -21.66
C SER A 472 31.24 -0.01 -20.89
N CYS A 473 30.28 -0.73 -21.48
CA CYS A 473 29.72 -1.94 -20.87
C CYS A 473 30.63 -3.17 -21.00
N LEU A 474 31.52 -3.20 -22.01
CA LEU A 474 32.31 -4.39 -22.35
C LEU A 474 33.17 -4.93 -21.19
N PRO A 475 33.91 -4.10 -20.42
CA PRO A 475 34.72 -4.62 -19.31
C PRO A 475 33.88 -5.31 -18.23
N PHE A 476 32.68 -4.79 -17.97
CA PHE A 476 31.77 -5.36 -16.98
C PHE A 476 31.16 -6.68 -17.47
N MET A 477 30.79 -6.74 -18.74
CA MET A 477 30.26 -7.96 -19.36
C MET A 477 31.33 -9.07 -19.43
N VAL A 478 32.60 -8.71 -19.69
CA VAL A 478 33.74 -9.63 -19.65
C VAL A 478 34.01 -10.10 -18.22
N ARG A 479 34.00 -9.20 -17.22
CA ARG A 479 34.12 -9.62 -15.82
C ARG A 479 33.03 -10.63 -15.44
N GLN A 480 31.78 -10.34 -15.80
CA GLN A 480 30.64 -11.21 -15.50
C GLN A 480 30.76 -12.60 -16.16
N SER A 481 31.44 -12.70 -17.32
CA SER A 481 31.69 -13.98 -17.97
C SER A 481 32.74 -14.82 -17.24
N MET A 482 33.71 -14.17 -16.60
CA MET A 482 34.80 -14.81 -15.87
C MET A 482 34.40 -15.28 -14.47
N THR A 483 33.38 -14.68 -13.85
CA THR A 483 33.02 -14.95 -12.45
C THR A 483 31.91 -16.00 -12.27
N HIS A 484 31.53 -16.76 -13.31
CA HIS A 484 30.29 -17.55 -13.37
C HIS A 484 29.94 -18.40 -12.12
N ASP A 485 30.92 -18.85 -11.34
CA ASP A 485 30.73 -19.76 -10.21
C ASP A 485 30.46 -19.13 -8.83
N HIS A 486 30.54 -17.79 -8.66
CA HIS A 486 30.41 -17.15 -7.34
C HIS A 486 29.03 -16.49 -7.10
N PHE A 487 28.10 -17.19 -6.46
CA PHE A 487 26.91 -16.55 -5.88
C PHE A 487 27.35 -15.52 -4.82
N PRO A 488 26.77 -14.30 -4.76
CA PRO A 488 25.54 -13.84 -5.41
C PRO A 488 25.78 -12.87 -6.59
N HIS A 489 25.62 -13.39 -7.83
CA HIS A 489 25.66 -12.56 -9.05
C HIS A 489 24.45 -11.62 -9.10
N GLY A 490 24.68 -10.33 -9.30
CA GLY A 490 23.62 -9.36 -9.57
C GLY A 490 23.33 -8.32 -8.47
N LEU A 491 23.92 -8.44 -7.27
CA LEU A 491 23.75 -7.46 -6.18
C LEU A 491 24.42 -6.10 -6.46
N PHE A 492 25.33 -6.05 -7.43
CA PHE A 492 26.13 -4.86 -7.73
C PHE A 492 25.75 -4.24 -9.06
N PHE A 493 25.90 -2.91 -9.18
CA PHE A 493 25.65 -2.19 -10.43
C PHE A 493 26.45 -2.74 -11.62
N VAL A 494 27.62 -3.31 -11.36
CA VAL A 494 28.53 -3.89 -12.36
C VAL A 494 27.84 -4.96 -13.19
N ASP A 495 26.97 -5.77 -12.59
CA ASP A 495 26.29 -6.87 -13.27
C ASP A 495 25.07 -6.42 -14.09
N GLN A 496 24.62 -5.18 -13.88
CA GLN A 496 23.36 -4.65 -14.39
C GLN A 496 23.54 -3.41 -15.29
N VAL A 497 24.76 -2.86 -15.36
CA VAL A 497 25.06 -1.57 -16.02
C VAL A 497 24.66 -1.55 -17.50
N GLN A 498 24.80 -2.68 -18.21
CA GLN A 498 24.44 -2.81 -19.61
C GLN A 498 22.95 -2.55 -19.88
N PHE A 499 22.07 -2.91 -18.94
CA PHE A 499 20.63 -2.68 -19.05
C PHE A 499 20.29 -1.21 -18.76
N PHE A 500 20.95 -0.62 -17.77
CA PHE A 500 20.83 0.82 -17.49
C PHE A 500 21.28 1.66 -18.70
N VAL A 501 22.44 1.34 -19.28
CA VAL A 501 22.99 2.00 -20.47
C VAL A 501 22.11 1.81 -21.71
N ALA A 502 21.47 0.65 -21.89
CA ALA A 502 20.47 0.46 -22.95
C ALA A 502 19.36 1.52 -22.88
N GLY A 503 18.87 1.82 -21.68
CA GLY A 503 17.95 2.93 -21.42
C GLY A 503 18.48 4.30 -21.84
N ILE A 504 19.74 4.60 -21.49
CA ILE A 504 20.42 5.85 -21.84
C ILE A 504 20.54 6.00 -23.36
N ILE A 505 20.87 4.92 -24.08
CA ILE A 505 20.96 4.91 -25.54
C ILE A 505 19.60 5.24 -26.16
N VAL A 506 18.51 4.65 -25.64
CA VAL A 506 17.15 4.96 -26.12
C VAL A 506 16.78 6.42 -25.85
N ALA A 507 17.15 6.96 -24.68
CA ALA A 507 16.95 8.38 -24.37
C ALA A 507 17.74 9.28 -25.33
N ASP A 508 18.97 8.91 -25.67
CA ASP A 508 19.76 9.66 -26.64
C ASP A 508 19.15 9.66 -28.04
N ILE A 509 18.66 8.49 -28.51
CA ILE A 509 17.92 8.37 -29.77
C ILE A 509 16.68 9.26 -29.76
N TYR A 510 15.96 9.29 -28.63
CA TYR A 510 14.76 10.09 -28.45
C TYR A 510 15.05 11.60 -28.47
N VAL A 511 16.00 12.08 -27.68
CA VAL A 511 16.33 13.51 -27.55
C VAL A 511 17.05 14.04 -28.79
N SER A 512 18.08 13.34 -29.29
CA SER A 512 18.82 13.74 -30.49
C SER A 512 17.93 13.69 -31.75
N GLY A 513 16.98 12.76 -31.79
CA GLY A 513 15.97 12.69 -32.84
C GLY A 513 15.07 13.93 -32.86
N ARG A 514 14.67 14.46 -31.69
CA ARG A 514 13.83 15.67 -31.60
C ARG A 514 14.58 16.89 -32.11
N ARG A 515 15.88 16.97 -31.85
CA ARG A 515 16.76 18.05 -32.34
C ARG A 515 16.87 18.09 -33.86
N THR A 516 16.89 16.92 -34.51
CA THR A 516 17.16 16.80 -35.95
C THR A 516 15.92 16.74 -36.83
N ARG A 517 14.79 16.21 -36.32
CA ARG A 517 13.59 15.91 -37.11
C ARG A 517 12.29 16.57 -36.60
N GLY A 518 12.35 17.48 -35.62
CA GLY A 518 11.15 18.12 -35.05
C GLY A 518 10.41 17.24 -34.03
N ASP A 519 9.19 17.62 -33.61
CA ASP A 519 8.41 16.80 -32.67
C ASP A 519 8.04 15.46 -33.32
N LEU A 520 8.57 14.40 -32.75
CA LEU A 520 8.56 13.05 -33.28
C LEU A 520 7.26 12.30 -32.96
N ASN A 521 6.20 13.05 -32.72
CA ASN A 521 4.96 12.56 -32.12
C ASN A 521 4.07 11.78 -33.10
N THR A 522 4.44 11.72 -34.39
CA THR A 522 3.74 10.92 -35.40
C THR A 522 4.15 9.45 -35.28
N GLY A 523 3.31 8.67 -34.61
CA GLY A 523 3.51 7.22 -34.51
C GLY A 523 3.50 6.56 -35.89
N ASN A 524 4.33 5.52 -36.08
CA ASN A 524 4.40 4.79 -37.35
C ASN A 524 4.39 3.27 -37.08
N LEU A 525 3.54 2.55 -37.82
CA LEU A 525 3.30 1.11 -37.67
C LEU A 525 4.58 0.25 -37.82
N ARG A 526 5.59 0.72 -38.56
CA ARG A 526 6.88 0.00 -38.66
C ARG A 526 7.57 -0.14 -37.30
N TYR A 527 7.37 0.83 -36.41
CA TYR A 527 7.92 0.77 -35.05
C TYR A 527 7.12 -0.15 -34.15
N ASP A 528 5.85 -0.44 -34.48
CA ASP A 528 5.11 -1.50 -33.81
C ASP A 528 5.68 -2.88 -34.17
N LEU A 529 6.07 -3.10 -35.43
CA LEU A 529 6.79 -4.32 -35.83
C LEU A 529 8.12 -4.46 -35.08
N LEU A 530 8.87 -3.36 -34.99
CA LEU A 530 10.12 -3.31 -34.23
C LEU A 530 9.90 -3.60 -32.75
N ALA A 531 8.86 -3.03 -32.15
CA ALA A 531 8.48 -3.31 -30.77
C ALA A 531 8.14 -4.79 -30.60
N THR A 532 7.26 -5.35 -31.43
CA THR A 532 6.90 -6.77 -31.35
C THR A 532 8.13 -7.67 -31.51
N LEU A 533 9.05 -7.35 -32.43
CA LEU A 533 10.31 -8.09 -32.59
C LEU A 533 11.16 -8.03 -31.32
N GLY A 534 11.36 -6.85 -30.74
CA GLY A 534 12.13 -6.71 -29.49
C GLY A 534 11.46 -7.44 -28.32
N PHE A 535 10.14 -7.40 -28.23
CA PHE A 535 9.36 -8.08 -27.19
C PHE A 535 9.48 -9.60 -27.26
N ILE A 536 9.52 -10.18 -28.46
CA ILE A 536 9.67 -11.62 -28.68
C ILE A 536 11.14 -12.06 -28.56
N LEU A 537 12.07 -11.24 -29.04
CA LEU A 537 13.50 -11.57 -29.04
C LEU A 537 14.05 -11.84 -27.63
N VAL A 538 13.63 -11.05 -26.65
CA VAL A 538 14.09 -11.16 -25.26
C VAL A 538 13.84 -12.56 -24.67
N PRO A 539 12.59 -13.07 -24.56
CA PRO A 539 12.35 -14.40 -24.02
C PRO A 539 12.93 -15.52 -24.90
N CYS A 540 12.96 -15.37 -26.24
CA CYS A 540 13.58 -16.38 -27.11
C CYS A 540 15.09 -16.54 -26.86
N VAL A 541 15.80 -15.42 -26.69
CA VAL A 541 17.23 -15.42 -26.39
C VAL A 541 17.51 -16.02 -25.02
N MET A 542 16.68 -15.68 -24.03
CA MET A 542 16.80 -16.26 -22.67
C MET A 542 16.54 -17.76 -22.68
N HIS A 543 15.63 -18.24 -23.54
CA HIS A 543 15.32 -19.65 -23.69
C HIS A 543 16.44 -20.45 -24.36
N TRP A 544 16.97 -19.96 -25.48
CA TRP A 544 17.97 -20.72 -26.24
C TRP A 544 19.37 -20.66 -25.63
N HIS A 545 19.77 -19.53 -25.05
CA HIS A 545 21.14 -19.34 -24.60
C HIS A 545 21.22 -18.43 -23.38
N TRP A 546 20.79 -18.92 -22.22
CA TRP A 546 20.81 -18.18 -20.95
C TRP A 546 22.14 -17.47 -20.67
N GLU A 547 23.28 -18.14 -20.90
CA GLU A 547 24.60 -17.55 -20.69
C GLU A 547 24.93 -16.42 -21.67
N SER A 548 24.41 -16.46 -22.91
CA SER A 548 24.62 -15.41 -23.90
C SER A 548 23.57 -14.30 -23.81
N ALA A 549 22.48 -14.54 -23.07
CA ALA A 549 21.37 -13.61 -22.97
C ALA A 549 21.81 -12.25 -22.42
N ARG A 550 22.77 -12.21 -21.48
CA ARG A 550 23.37 -10.97 -20.95
C ARG A 550 23.95 -10.03 -22.02
N TYR A 551 24.35 -10.55 -23.19
CA TYR A 551 24.93 -9.74 -24.28
C TYR A 551 23.88 -9.24 -25.27
N ILE A 552 22.85 -10.04 -25.53
CA ILE A 552 21.87 -9.78 -26.61
C ILE A 552 20.61 -9.10 -26.05
N VAL A 553 20.21 -9.42 -24.83
CA VAL A 553 19.00 -8.86 -24.21
C VAL A 553 19.02 -7.33 -24.12
N PRO A 554 20.14 -6.64 -23.79
CA PRO A 554 20.17 -5.18 -23.84
C PRO A 554 19.77 -4.62 -25.22
N LEU A 555 20.16 -5.28 -26.31
CA LEU A 555 19.75 -4.89 -27.66
C LEU A 555 18.24 -5.11 -27.89
N GLY A 556 17.70 -6.24 -27.43
CA GLY A 556 16.25 -6.50 -27.45
C GLY A 556 15.45 -5.44 -26.70
N ILE A 557 15.92 -5.01 -25.53
CA ILE A 557 15.31 -3.92 -24.75
C ILE A 557 15.38 -2.58 -25.50
N ILE A 558 16.53 -2.24 -26.12
CA ILE A 558 16.67 -1.03 -26.94
C ILE A 558 15.66 -1.04 -28.08
N ILE A 559 15.57 -2.16 -28.80
CA ILE A 559 14.64 -2.37 -29.93
C ILE A 559 13.19 -2.20 -29.47
N TRP A 560 12.82 -2.86 -28.37
CA TRP A 560 11.47 -2.80 -27.82
C TRP A 560 11.09 -1.40 -27.36
N MET A 561 11.88 -0.80 -26.47
CA MET A 561 11.61 0.54 -25.92
C MET A 561 11.56 1.59 -27.04
N HIS A 562 12.49 1.54 -27.99
CA HIS A 562 12.49 2.46 -29.14
C HIS A 562 11.24 2.27 -30.01
N GLY A 563 10.85 1.02 -30.28
CA GLY A 563 9.65 0.68 -31.01
C GLY A 563 8.39 1.21 -30.33
N VAL A 564 8.21 0.96 -29.03
CA VAL A 564 7.03 1.41 -28.27
C VAL A 564 6.91 2.93 -28.26
N LEU A 565 8.01 3.66 -28.07
CA LEU A 565 7.99 5.14 -28.02
C LEU A 565 7.61 5.78 -29.37
N ARG A 566 7.72 5.03 -30.46
CA ARG A 566 7.45 5.50 -31.84
C ARG A 566 6.29 4.77 -32.54
N GLY A 567 5.77 3.71 -31.94
CA GLY A 567 4.65 2.94 -32.45
C GLY A 567 3.32 3.66 -32.30
N VAL A 568 2.32 3.16 -33.00
CA VAL A 568 0.92 3.60 -32.87
C VAL A 568 0.19 2.67 -31.89
N ILE A 569 0.31 1.36 -32.10
CA ILE A 569 -0.45 0.34 -31.38
C ILE A 569 0.13 0.13 -29.98
N TRP A 570 1.42 -0.19 -29.89
CA TRP A 570 2.11 -0.42 -28.62
C TRP A 570 2.05 0.81 -27.71
N ARG A 571 2.21 2.00 -28.30
CA ARG A 571 2.08 3.27 -27.57
C ARG A 571 0.67 3.45 -27.00
N ARG A 572 -0.38 3.04 -27.71
CA ARG A 572 -1.77 3.11 -27.25
C ARG A 572 -2.08 2.06 -26.19
N ILE A 573 -1.56 0.83 -26.35
CA ILE A 573 -1.72 -0.26 -25.38
C ILE A 573 -1.04 0.12 -24.06
N LEU A 574 0.26 0.41 -24.09
CA LEU A 574 1.03 0.73 -22.89
C LEU A 574 0.71 2.14 -22.36
N GLY A 575 0.20 3.03 -23.20
CA GLY A 575 -0.37 4.31 -22.79
C GLY A 575 -1.78 4.23 -22.20
N ASN A 576 -2.36 3.02 -22.08
CA ASN A 576 -3.66 2.84 -21.44
C ASN A 576 -3.61 3.34 -19.98
N ARG A 577 -4.62 4.11 -19.58
CA ARG A 577 -4.70 4.75 -18.26
C ARG A 577 -4.48 3.77 -17.10
N TRP A 578 -5.01 2.54 -17.20
CA TRP A 578 -4.93 1.56 -16.12
C TRP A 578 -3.54 0.94 -16.05
N LEU A 579 -2.96 0.57 -17.19
CA LEU A 579 -1.58 0.06 -17.22
C LEU A 579 -0.59 1.11 -16.73
N ALA A 580 -0.76 2.36 -17.14
CA ALA A 580 0.10 3.45 -16.72
C ALA A 580 -0.05 3.78 -15.22
N VAL A 581 -1.27 3.77 -14.66
CA VAL A 581 -1.46 3.96 -13.21
C VAL A 581 -0.83 2.81 -12.43
N THR A 582 -1.10 1.57 -12.81
CA THR A 582 -0.53 0.38 -12.14
C THR A 582 1.00 0.40 -12.23
N GLY A 583 1.54 0.72 -13.41
CA GLY A 583 2.97 0.88 -13.62
C GLY A 583 3.59 2.08 -12.89
N GLY A 584 2.82 3.15 -12.64
CA GLY A 584 3.23 4.25 -11.77
C GLY A 584 3.34 3.83 -10.30
N MET A 585 2.57 2.82 -9.88
CA MET A 585 2.60 2.21 -8.55
C MET A 585 3.55 1.01 -8.44
N CYS A 586 4.28 0.67 -9.51
CA CYS A 586 5.09 -0.54 -9.61
C CYS A 586 6.08 -0.70 -8.45
N TYR A 587 6.58 0.42 -7.91
CA TYR A 587 7.53 0.42 -6.81
C TYR A 587 6.93 -0.14 -5.52
N THR A 588 5.71 0.31 -5.16
CA THR A 588 5.00 -0.24 -4.01
C THR A 588 4.69 -1.71 -4.24
N MET A 589 4.19 -2.09 -5.43
CA MET A 589 3.93 -3.49 -5.76
C MET A 589 5.21 -4.34 -5.65
N TYR A 590 6.34 -3.83 -6.13
CA TYR A 590 7.63 -4.50 -6.05
C TYR A 590 8.06 -4.73 -4.61
N LEU A 591 7.82 -3.80 -3.69
CA LEU A 591 8.22 -3.99 -2.29
C LEU A 591 7.40 -5.04 -1.54
N TYR A 592 6.10 -5.17 -1.86
CA TYR A 592 5.19 -6.07 -1.13
C TYR A 592 4.85 -7.37 -1.84
N HIS A 593 5.19 -7.53 -3.13
CA HIS A 593 4.71 -8.70 -3.89
C HIS A 593 5.14 -10.03 -3.27
N TRP A 594 6.39 -10.17 -2.85
CA TRP A 594 6.82 -11.42 -2.24
C TRP A 594 6.05 -11.73 -0.97
N LEU A 595 5.88 -10.75 -0.07
CA LEU A 595 5.11 -10.92 1.14
C LEU A 595 3.69 -11.44 0.85
N ILE A 596 3.04 -10.88 -0.18
CA ILE A 596 1.69 -11.27 -0.61
C ILE A 596 1.67 -12.67 -1.23
N LEU A 597 2.75 -13.06 -1.90
CA LEU A 597 2.86 -14.36 -2.57
C LEU A 597 3.23 -15.49 -1.59
N SER A 598 4.09 -15.21 -0.62
CA SER A 598 4.64 -16.22 0.32
C SER A 598 3.79 -16.45 1.57
N GLY A 599 2.88 -15.53 1.89
CA GLY A 599 1.91 -15.64 2.99
C GLY A 599 0.61 -16.26 2.53
#